data_AF-A0AAV5Z7Z9-F1
#
_entry.id   AF-A0AAV5Z7Z9-F1
#
_cell.length_a   1.000
_cell.length_b   1.000
_cell.length_c   1.000
_cell.angle_alpha   90.00
_cell.angle_beta   90.00
_cell.angle_gamma   90.00
#
_symmetry.space_group_name_H-M   'P 1'
#
loop_
_entity.id
_entity.type
_entity.pdbx_description
1 polymer ?
#
loop_
_entity_poly.entity_id
_entity_poly.type
_entity_poly.pdbx_seq_one_letter_code
_entity_poly.pdbx_strand_id
1 'polypeptide(L)'
;METFMLTSARRILLALALVIAAAAPALAQGNLAYVTRAVEGDLIYAEVGGRIEAVRYLGVNAPAVEHPSRGREPYAAVARERNRQLVEGRWIRLMFEAKPRDEHGRLLAYVWVGDIFVNAALLHWGYAEAAPAAADMRYAEYFKGLEAGARRDQRGLWRYGDVLAYYRPGGLEASGDSDYQVRGATGAGGRVFSAPAPFIPSVPATGSTGYSSTPSVGLPATAPPPTATRGVPSVPSSRMGTTPRY
;
A
#
# COMPACT_ATOMS: atom_id res chain seq x y z
N MET A 1 0.87 67.59 -19.60
CA MET A 1 -0.11 66.54 -19.23
C MET A 1 0.33 65.14 -19.69
N GLU A 2 1.00 65.03 -20.84
CA GLU A 2 1.47 63.76 -21.42
C GLU A 2 2.53 63.01 -20.60
N THR A 3 3.47 63.73 -19.98
CA THR A 3 4.55 63.15 -19.17
C THR A 3 4.09 62.51 -17.87
N PHE A 4 2.97 62.97 -17.27
CA PHE A 4 2.41 62.39 -16.04
C PHE A 4 1.70 61.05 -16.26
N MET A 5 1.13 60.84 -17.45
CA MET A 5 0.45 59.60 -17.80
C MET A 5 1.46 58.46 -18.08
N LEU A 6 2.59 58.77 -18.71
CA LEU A 6 3.62 57.78 -19.03
C LEU A 6 4.30 57.19 -17.78
N THR A 7 4.58 58.00 -16.76
CA THR A 7 5.18 57.54 -15.50
C THR A 7 4.23 56.67 -14.69
N SER A 8 2.94 56.97 -14.73
CA SER A 8 1.90 56.22 -14.02
C SER A 8 1.67 54.84 -14.67
N ALA A 9 1.60 54.78 -16.00
CA ALA A 9 1.51 53.52 -16.73
C ALA A 9 2.73 52.61 -16.51
N ARG A 10 3.94 53.18 -16.46
CA ARG A 10 5.19 52.43 -16.23
C ARG A 10 5.28 51.86 -14.81
N ARG A 11 4.76 52.58 -13.80
CA ARG A 11 4.66 52.09 -12.42
C ARG A 11 3.63 50.97 -12.27
N ILE A 12 2.48 51.08 -12.95
CA ILE A 12 1.46 50.03 -12.97
C ILE A 12 1.98 48.77 -13.66
N LEU A 13 2.68 48.91 -14.79
CA LEU A 13 3.31 47.78 -15.50
C LEU A 13 4.41 47.11 -14.66
N LEU A 14 5.22 47.88 -13.93
CA LEU A 14 6.24 47.33 -13.02
C LEU A 14 5.61 46.64 -11.80
N ALA A 15 4.54 47.18 -11.22
CA ALA A 15 3.81 46.54 -10.12
C ALA A 15 3.12 45.25 -10.57
N LEU A 16 2.50 45.23 -11.76
CA LEU A 16 1.88 44.05 -12.34
C LEU A 16 2.93 42.97 -12.69
N ALA A 17 4.08 43.36 -13.23
CA ALA A 17 5.20 42.45 -13.50
C ALA A 17 5.77 41.84 -12.19
N LEU A 18 5.81 42.61 -11.10
CA LEU A 18 6.25 42.12 -9.78
C LEU A 18 5.24 41.12 -9.17
N VAL A 19 3.94 41.35 -9.35
CA VAL A 19 2.88 40.42 -8.91
C VAL A 19 2.90 39.11 -9.71
N ILE A 20 3.12 39.18 -11.03
CA ILE A 20 3.23 38.00 -11.90
C ILE A 20 4.51 37.20 -11.56
N ALA A 21 5.63 37.87 -11.28
CA ALA A 21 6.88 37.21 -10.89
C ALA A 21 6.79 36.51 -9.52
N ALA A 22 5.97 37.02 -8.59
CA ALA A 22 5.76 36.41 -7.27
C ALA A 22 4.78 35.22 -7.29
N ALA A 23 3.95 35.07 -8.33
CA ALA A 23 2.99 33.97 -8.46
C ALA A 23 3.56 32.71 -9.14
N ALA A 24 4.62 32.86 -9.94
CA ALA A 24 5.26 31.75 -10.67
C ALA A 24 5.92 30.65 -9.80
N PRO A 25 6.54 30.92 -8.64
CA PRO A 25 7.16 29.86 -7.84
C PRO A 25 6.14 28.95 -7.12
N ALA A 26 4.89 29.39 -6.93
CA ALA A 26 3.86 28.61 -6.23
C ALA A 26 3.34 27.43 -7.07
N LEU A 27 3.36 27.53 -8.40
CA LEU A 27 2.90 26.46 -9.29
C LEU A 27 3.93 25.33 -9.45
N ALA A 28 5.19 25.56 -9.09
CA ALA A 28 6.24 24.53 -9.13
C ALA A 28 6.20 23.58 -7.91
N GLN A 29 5.52 23.97 -6.82
CA GLN A 29 5.42 23.18 -5.58
C GLN A 29 4.27 22.17 -5.58
N GLY A 30 3.37 22.19 -6.57
CA GLY A 30 2.14 21.38 -6.57
C GLY A 30 2.33 19.86 -6.66
N ASN A 31 3.56 19.40 -6.90
CA ASN A 31 3.87 17.97 -7.07
C ASN A 31 4.76 17.41 -5.97
N LEU A 32 5.26 18.22 -5.02
CA LEU A 32 6.09 17.71 -3.92
C LEU A 32 5.21 17.48 -2.69
N ALA A 33 5.36 16.32 -2.04
CA ALA A 33 4.60 15.99 -0.84
C ALA A 33 5.48 15.28 0.20
N TYR A 34 5.19 15.46 1.48
CA TYR A 34 5.88 14.76 2.56
C TYR A 34 5.00 13.63 3.10
N VAL A 35 5.46 12.38 3.03
CA VAL A 35 4.65 11.24 3.45
C VAL A 35 4.67 11.08 4.97
N THR A 36 3.51 11.23 5.58
CA THR A 36 3.34 11.12 7.03
C THR A 36 3.01 9.70 7.46
N ARG A 37 2.31 8.92 6.61
CA ARG A 37 1.92 7.55 6.95
C ARG A 37 1.64 6.68 5.73
N ALA A 38 2.16 5.44 5.73
CA ALA A 38 1.67 4.39 4.84
C ALA A 38 0.48 3.64 5.45
N VAL A 39 -0.67 3.71 4.78
CA VAL A 39 -1.93 3.09 5.22
C VAL A 39 -2.03 1.65 4.69
N GLU A 40 -1.77 1.47 3.40
CA GLU A 40 -1.81 0.19 2.69
C GLU A 40 -0.62 0.10 1.71
N GLY A 41 -0.57 -0.95 0.89
CA GLY A 41 0.46 -1.06 -0.15
C GLY A 41 0.39 0.04 -1.22
N ASP A 42 -0.77 0.66 -1.40
CA ASP A 42 -1.06 1.64 -2.47
C ASP A 42 -1.82 2.89 -1.97
N LEU A 43 -1.90 3.09 -0.65
CA LEU A 43 -2.58 4.22 -0.02
C LEU A 43 -1.71 4.83 1.07
N ILE A 44 -1.54 6.14 1.02
CA ILE A 44 -0.76 6.92 1.99
C ILE A 44 -1.50 8.17 2.45
N TYR A 45 -1.06 8.71 3.59
CA TYR A 45 -1.28 10.10 3.93
C TYR A 45 0.00 10.90 3.67
N ALA A 46 -0.14 12.04 3.01
CA ALA A 46 0.95 12.93 2.72
C ALA A 46 0.54 14.40 2.91
N GLU A 47 1.48 15.23 3.35
CA GLU A 47 1.32 16.68 3.35
C GLU A 47 1.53 17.22 1.94
N VAL A 48 0.47 17.77 1.34
CA VAL A 48 0.46 18.36 0.00
C VAL A 48 -0.04 19.80 0.14
N GLY A 49 0.79 20.78 -0.21
CA GLY A 49 0.40 22.20 -0.11
C GLY A 49 -0.07 22.62 1.29
N GLY A 50 0.54 22.08 2.34
CA GLY A 50 0.22 22.38 3.74
C GLY A 50 -1.02 21.66 4.29
N ARG A 51 -1.59 20.68 3.59
CA ARG A 51 -2.72 19.86 4.05
C ARG A 51 -2.38 18.39 4.03
N ILE A 52 -2.87 17.63 5.02
CA ILE A 52 -2.79 16.18 5.00
C ILE A 52 -3.86 15.64 4.04
N GLU A 53 -3.41 14.98 2.98
CA GLU A 53 -4.24 14.40 1.94
C GLU A 53 -4.04 12.88 1.90
N ALA A 54 -5.13 12.14 1.65
CA ALA A 54 -5.05 10.73 1.31
C ALA A 54 -4.68 10.60 -0.17
N VAL A 55 -3.61 9.86 -0.49
CA VAL A 55 -3.12 9.65 -1.85
C VAL A 55 -3.19 8.16 -2.18
N ARG A 56 -4.02 7.81 -3.15
CA ARG A 56 -4.14 6.46 -3.73
C ARG A 56 -3.33 6.39 -5.01
N TYR A 57 -2.57 5.30 -5.14
CA TYR A 57 -1.64 5.12 -6.24
C TYR A 57 -2.40 4.71 -7.50
N LEU A 58 -2.12 5.39 -8.62
CA LEU A 58 -2.74 5.09 -9.91
C LEU A 58 -2.18 3.79 -10.51
N GLY A 59 -3.07 2.99 -11.11
CA GLY A 59 -2.73 1.80 -11.89
C GLY A 59 -2.21 0.60 -11.08
N VAL A 60 -2.23 0.68 -9.75
CA VAL A 60 -1.85 -0.41 -8.85
C VAL A 60 -2.97 -0.66 -7.85
N ASN A 61 -3.17 -1.93 -7.50
CA ASN A 61 -4.10 -2.35 -6.46
C ASN A 61 -3.36 -3.29 -5.50
N ALA A 62 -3.11 -2.83 -4.28
CA ALA A 62 -2.49 -3.63 -3.24
C ALA A 62 -3.55 -4.29 -2.36
N PRO A 63 -3.23 -5.44 -1.74
CA PRO A 63 -4.07 -6.03 -0.71
C PRO A 63 -4.49 -5.03 0.37
N ALA A 64 -5.79 -4.97 0.64
CA ALA A 64 -6.35 -4.08 1.66
C ALA A 64 -6.07 -4.60 3.07
N VAL A 65 -5.63 -3.72 3.97
CA VAL A 65 -5.38 -4.10 5.38
C VAL A 65 -6.70 -4.37 6.09
N GLU A 66 -7.75 -3.64 5.72
CA GLU A 66 -9.11 -3.83 6.19
C GLU A 66 -10.07 -3.48 5.04
N HIS A 67 -10.56 -4.50 4.34
CA HIS A 67 -11.56 -4.32 3.29
C HIS A 67 -12.97 -4.24 3.90
N PRO A 68 -13.79 -3.23 3.58
CA PRO A 68 -15.10 -3.03 4.22
C PRO A 68 -16.04 -4.25 4.20
N SER A 69 -15.95 -5.07 3.15
CA SER A 69 -16.77 -6.28 2.99
C SER A 69 -16.01 -7.60 3.15
N ARG A 70 -14.68 -7.60 3.06
CA ARG A 70 -13.87 -8.84 3.02
C ARG A 70 -12.97 -8.98 4.25
N GLY A 71 -12.88 -7.95 5.08
CA GLY A 71 -11.96 -7.88 6.20
C GLY A 71 -10.51 -7.78 5.74
N ARG A 72 -9.59 -8.22 6.59
CA ARG A 72 -8.16 -8.23 6.30
C ARG A 72 -7.81 -9.19 5.17
N GLU A 73 -7.17 -8.67 4.12
CA GLU A 73 -6.74 -9.52 3.01
C GLU A 73 -5.37 -10.19 3.28
N PRO A 74 -5.15 -11.41 2.76
CA PRO A 74 -3.84 -12.04 2.80
C PRO A 74 -2.76 -11.14 2.21
N TYR A 75 -1.56 -11.19 2.78
CA TYR A 75 -0.40 -10.42 2.31
C TYR A 75 -0.46 -8.89 2.49
N ALA A 76 -1.58 -8.31 2.96
CA ALA A 76 -1.73 -6.87 3.15
C ALA A 76 -0.74 -6.21 4.10
N ALA A 77 -0.41 -6.87 5.22
CA ALA A 77 0.60 -6.34 6.13
C ALA A 77 1.99 -6.27 5.49
N VAL A 78 2.32 -7.25 4.66
CA VAL A 78 3.61 -7.32 3.95
C VAL A 78 3.68 -6.25 2.86
N ALA A 79 2.61 -6.09 2.08
CA ALA A 79 2.51 -5.05 1.06
C ALA A 79 2.58 -3.64 1.65
N ARG A 80 1.84 -3.38 2.74
CA ARG A 80 1.89 -2.12 3.49
C ARG A 80 3.29 -1.84 4.01
N GLU A 81 3.93 -2.81 4.65
CA GLU A 81 5.28 -2.62 5.20
C GLU A 81 6.30 -2.31 4.10
N ARG A 82 6.16 -2.92 2.92
CA ARG A 82 7.02 -2.58 1.79
C ARG A 82 6.82 -1.14 1.32
N ASN A 83 5.56 -0.71 1.16
CA ASN A 83 5.27 0.67 0.79
C ASN A 83 5.83 1.64 1.85
N ARG A 84 5.60 1.35 3.13
CA ARG A 84 6.15 2.12 4.27
C ARG A 84 7.66 2.33 4.15
N GLN A 85 8.42 1.27 3.90
CA GLN A 85 9.88 1.34 3.74
C GLN A 85 10.32 2.20 2.54
N LEU A 86 9.50 2.26 1.48
CA LEU A 86 9.78 3.08 0.31
C LEU A 86 9.51 4.56 0.55
N VAL A 87 8.40 4.89 1.21
CA VAL A 87 7.84 6.25 1.15
C VAL A 87 7.72 6.97 2.50
N GLU A 88 7.51 6.26 3.61
CA GLU A 88 7.16 6.91 4.88
C GLU A 88 8.32 7.76 5.42
N GLY A 89 8.01 8.98 5.85
CA GLY A 89 9.00 9.94 6.35
C GLY A 89 9.86 10.57 5.24
N ARG A 90 9.48 10.44 3.97
CA ARG A 90 10.25 10.94 2.82
C ARG A 90 9.45 11.96 2.01
N TRP A 91 10.19 12.83 1.33
CA TRP A 91 9.64 13.67 0.28
C TRP A 91 9.42 12.85 -0.99
N ILE A 92 8.24 13.00 -1.58
CA ILE A 92 7.82 12.31 -2.80
C ILE A 92 7.38 13.32 -3.85
N ARG A 93 7.51 12.92 -5.12
CA ARG A 93 6.92 13.63 -6.24
C ARG A 93 5.66 12.90 -6.70
N LEU A 94 4.55 13.62 -6.72
CA LEU A 94 3.25 13.21 -7.22
C LEU A 94 3.10 13.61 -8.68
N MET A 95 2.57 12.72 -9.50
CA MET A 95 2.18 13.01 -10.87
C MET A 95 0.73 12.58 -11.08
N PHE A 96 -0.12 13.57 -11.34
CA PHE A 96 -1.55 13.38 -11.51
C PHE A 96 -1.93 13.12 -12.97
N GLU A 97 -3.08 12.48 -13.19
CA GLU A 97 -3.75 12.39 -14.49
C GLU A 97 -4.87 13.46 -14.57
N ALA A 98 -5.61 13.47 -15.68
CA ALA A 98 -6.71 14.42 -15.91
C ALA A 98 -7.78 14.42 -14.79
N LYS A 99 -8.04 13.26 -14.18
CA LYS A 99 -8.91 13.14 -13.01
C LYS A 99 -8.06 12.96 -11.73
N PRO A 100 -7.85 14.03 -10.94
CA PRO A 100 -6.92 14.00 -9.81
C PRO A 100 -7.50 13.39 -8.54
N ARG A 101 -8.81 13.11 -8.47
CA ARG A 101 -9.47 12.52 -7.29
C ARG A 101 -10.45 11.42 -7.65
N ASP A 102 -10.61 10.45 -6.76
CA ASP A 102 -11.67 9.45 -6.83
C ASP A 102 -12.96 9.91 -6.14
N GLU A 103 -13.97 9.04 -6.14
CA GLU A 103 -15.29 9.29 -5.53
C GLU A 103 -15.25 9.43 -4.00
N HIS A 104 -14.20 8.92 -3.36
CA HIS A 104 -13.96 9.06 -1.93
C HIS A 104 -13.16 10.32 -1.59
N GLY A 105 -12.87 11.16 -2.59
CA GLY A 105 -12.10 12.38 -2.42
C GLY A 105 -10.61 12.17 -2.23
N ARG A 106 -10.06 10.96 -2.43
CA ARG A 106 -8.62 10.70 -2.33
C ARG A 106 -7.92 11.24 -3.58
N LEU A 107 -6.72 11.79 -3.42
CA LEU A 107 -5.86 12.14 -4.54
C LEU A 107 -5.43 10.88 -5.29
N LEU A 108 -5.40 10.95 -6.62
CA LEU A 108 -4.97 9.89 -7.52
C LEU A 108 -3.65 10.29 -8.18
N ALA A 109 -2.57 9.58 -7.86
CA ALA A 109 -1.25 9.94 -8.35
C ALA A 109 -0.34 8.74 -8.64
N TYR A 110 0.58 8.93 -9.58
CA TYR A 110 1.83 8.18 -9.66
C TYR A 110 2.83 8.76 -8.67
N VAL A 111 3.53 7.90 -7.92
CA VAL A 111 4.37 8.31 -6.80
C VAL A 111 5.84 8.00 -7.08
N TRP A 112 6.68 9.00 -6.86
CA TRP A 112 8.14 8.90 -7.02
C TRP A 112 8.85 9.27 -5.72
N VAL A 113 9.86 8.49 -5.33
CA VAL A 113 10.81 8.81 -4.25
C VAL A 113 12.20 8.91 -4.88
N GLY A 114 12.72 10.12 -5.05
CA GLY A 114 13.88 10.34 -5.92
C GLY A 114 13.61 9.80 -7.33
N ASP A 115 14.46 8.89 -7.80
CA ASP A 115 14.33 8.23 -9.11
C ASP A 115 13.52 6.92 -9.09
N ILE A 116 13.04 6.51 -7.91
CA ILE A 116 12.26 5.28 -7.76
C ILE A 116 10.81 5.58 -8.10
N PHE A 117 10.28 4.91 -9.13
CA PHE A 117 8.85 4.89 -9.41
C PHE A 117 8.16 3.84 -8.53
N VAL A 118 7.51 4.29 -7.46
CA VAL A 118 6.98 3.44 -6.38
C VAL A 118 5.93 2.47 -6.91
N ASN A 119 5.00 2.94 -7.76
CA ASN A 119 3.96 2.11 -8.36
C ASN A 119 4.58 0.91 -9.12
N ALA A 120 5.60 1.17 -9.94
CA ALA A 120 6.31 0.15 -10.68
C ALA A 120 7.08 -0.81 -9.77
N ALA A 121 7.75 -0.30 -8.73
CA ALA A 121 8.48 -1.13 -7.78
C ALA A 121 7.56 -2.13 -7.04
N LEU A 122 6.36 -1.69 -6.64
CA LEU A 122 5.38 -2.55 -5.97
C LEU A 122 4.91 -3.70 -6.87
N LEU A 123 4.60 -3.42 -8.13
CA LEU A 123 4.23 -4.45 -9.11
C LEU A 123 5.39 -5.39 -9.39
N HIS A 124 6.57 -4.83 -9.64
CA HIS A 124 7.77 -5.61 -9.94
C HIS A 124 8.07 -6.61 -8.84
N TRP A 125 7.95 -6.25 -7.56
CA TRP A 125 8.21 -7.19 -6.47
C TRP A 125 6.99 -8.03 -6.05
N GLY A 126 5.85 -7.87 -6.72
CA GLY A 126 4.62 -8.62 -6.41
C GLY A 126 3.98 -8.22 -5.08
N TYR A 127 3.96 -6.94 -4.74
CA TYR A 127 3.22 -6.41 -3.58
C TYR A 127 1.87 -5.78 -3.96
N ALA A 128 1.57 -5.70 -5.25
CA ALA A 128 0.31 -5.22 -5.80
C ALA A 128 0.01 -5.95 -7.12
N GLU A 129 -1.25 -5.91 -7.53
CA GLU A 129 -1.71 -6.27 -8.88
C GLU A 129 -1.84 -4.99 -9.71
N ALA A 130 -1.71 -5.08 -11.04
CA ALA A 130 -2.05 -3.96 -11.90
C ALA A 130 -3.57 -3.75 -11.82
N ALA A 131 -4.00 -2.50 -11.64
CA ALA A 131 -5.42 -2.21 -11.67
C ALA A 131 -6.01 -2.60 -13.04
N PRO A 132 -7.25 -3.13 -13.11
CA PRO A 132 -7.92 -3.43 -14.37
C PRO A 132 -7.84 -2.20 -15.28
N ALA A 133 -7.43 -2.42 -16.53
CA ALA A 133 -7.14 -1.32 -17.44
C ALA A 133 -8.42 -0.53 -17.72
N ALA A 134 -8.59 0.62 -17.06
CA ALA A 134 -9.32 1.71 -17.69
C ALA A 134 -8.47 2.14 -18.90
N ALA A 135 -9.07 2.18 -20.09
CA ALA A 135 -8.39 2.29 -21.38
C ALA A 135 -7.46 3.51 -21.56
N ASP A 136 -7.40 4.42 -20.58
CA ASP A 136 -6.70 5.71 -20.68
C ASP A 136 -5.61 5.92 -19.63
N MET A 137 -5.23 4.91 -18.83
CA MET A 137 -4.14 5.07 -17.85
C MET A 137 -2.77 5.07 -18.53
N ARG A 138 -1.97 6.13 -18.30
CA ARG A 138 -0.65 6.31 -18.91
C ARG A 138 0.23 5.07 -18.84
N TYR A 139 0.32 4.36 -17.71
CA TYR A 139 1.27 3.24 -17.54
C TYR A 139 0.63 1.84 -17.58
N ALA A 140 -0.60 1.68 -18.08
CA ALA A 140 -1.34 0.41 -18.01
C ALA A 140 -0.54 -0.79 -18.55
N GLU A 141 -0.03 -0.70 -19.78
CA GLU A 141 0.71 -1.81 -20.41
C GLU A 141 2.06 -2.08 -19.72
N TYR A 142 2.73 -1.03 -19.25
CA TYR A 142 3.96 -1.16 -18.49
C TYR A 142 3.74 -1.92 -17.18
N PHE A 143 2.66 -1.59 -16.46
CA PHE A 143 2.27 -2.23 -15.21
C PHE A 143 1.87 -3.69 -15.41
N LYS A 144 1.11 -4.02 -16.46
CA LYS A 144 0.80 -5.40 -16.84
C LYS A 144 2.08 -6.22 -17.07
N GLY A 145 3.06 -5.66 -17.78
CA GLY A 145 4.34 -6.32 -18.02
C GLY A 145 5.13 -6.61 -16.73
N LEU A 146 5.14 -5.66 -15.78
CA LEU A 146 5.79 -5.86 -14.47
C LEU A 146 5.10 -6.93 -13.65
N GLU A 147 3.77 -6.92 -13.61
CA GLU A 147 2.98 -7.94 -12.92
C GLU A 147 3.20 -9.32 -13.54
N ALA A 148 3.17 -9.45 -14.87
CA ALA A 148 3.43 -10.71 -15.56
C ALA A 148 4.82 -11.28 -15.21
N GLY A 149 5.84 -10.43 -15.15
CA GLY A 149 7.16 -10.83 -14.66
C GLY A 149 7.15 -11.26 -13.20
N ALA A 150 6.44 -10.54 -12.32
CA ALA A 150 6.31 -10.92 -10.91
C ALA A 150 5.61 -12.27 -10.71
N ARG A 151 4.58 -12.56 -11.52
CA ARG A 151 3.88 -13.85 -11.57
C ARG A 151 4.81 -14.97 -11.98
N ARG A 152 5.46 -14.83 -13.14
CA ARG A 152 6.39 -15.84 -13.69
C ARG A 152 7.50 -16.19 -12.70
N ASP A 153 8.04 -15.17 -12.03
CA ASP A 153 9.17 -15.32 -11.11
C ASP A 153 8.71 -15.61 -9.66
N GLN A 154 7.40 -15.87 -9.44
CA GLN A 154 6.78 -16.20 -8.15
C GLN A 154 7.16 -15.22 -7.02
N ARG A 155 7.11 -13.91 -7.31
CA ARG A 155 7.46 -12.86 -6.36
C ARG A 155 6.26 -12.45 -5.52
N GLY A 156 6.50 -12.20 -4.24
CA GLY A 156 5.49 -11.69 -3.30
C GLY A 156 4.17 -12.47 -3.29
N LEU A 157 3.08 -11.77 -3.63
CA LEU A 157 1.70 -12.31 -3.76
C LEU A 157 1.64 -13.62 -4.55
N TRP A 158 2.50 -13.75 -5.56
CA TRP A 158 2.51 -14.84 -6.52
C TRP A 158 3.23 -16.11 -6.01
N ARG A 159 3.84 -16.04 -4.82
CA ARG A 159 4.60 -17.16 -4.25
C ARG A 159 3.74 -18.17 -3.50
N TYR A 160 2.65 -17.72 -2.88
CA TYR A 160 1.91 -18.50 -1.90
C TYR A 160 0.53 -18.88 -2.45
N GLY A 161 0.26 -20.19 -2.55
CA GLY A 161 -0.96 -20.72 -3.16
C GLY A 161 -2.24 -20.35 -2.41
N ASP A 162 -2.17 -20.18 -1.08
CA ASP A 162 -3.27 -19.71 -0.23
C ASP A 162 -3.62 -18.24 -0.50
N VAL A 163 -2.62 -17.38 -0.68
CA VAL A 163 -2.81 -16.00 -1.10
C VAL A 163 -3.48 -15.97 -2.47
N LEU A 164 -2.99 -16.76 -3.43
CA LEU A 164 -3.59 -16.86 -4.75
C LEU A 164 -5.03 -17.36 -4.73
N ALA A 165 -5.34 -18.37 -3.91
CA ALA A 165 -6.69 -18.92 -3.80
C ALA A 165 -7.70 -17.88 -3.28
N TYR A 166 -7.27 -16.96 -2.41
CA TYR A 166 -8.11 -15.86 -1.95
C TYR A 166 -8.45 -14.86 -3.06
N TYR A 167 -7.46 -14.45 -3.85
CA TYR A 167 -7.66 -13.49 -4.95
C TYR A 167 -8.24 -14.13 -6.22
N ARG A 168 -8.06 -15.44 -6.40
CA ARG A 168 -8.51 -16.22 -7.57
C ARG A 168 -9.17 -17.53 -7.12
N PRO A 169 -10.41 -17.48 -6.59
CA PRO A 169 -11.17 -18.68 -6.27
C PRO A 169 -11.44 -19.45 -7.57
N GLY A 170 -10.74 -20.58 -7.75
CA GLY A 170 -10.73 -21.37 -9.00
C GLY A 170 -9.34 -21.84 -9.43
N GLY A 171 -8.28 -21.29 -8.84
CA GLY A 171 -6.90 -21.62 -9.20
C GLY A 171 -6.41 -20.86 -10.43
N LEU A 172 -5.10 -20.97 -10.71
CA LEU A 172 -4.44 -20.24 -11.81
C LEU A 172 -5.05 -20.53 -13.20
N GLU A 173 -5.74 -21.66 -13.37
CA GLU A 173 -6.34 -22.05 -14.65
C GLU A 173 -7.79 -21.58 -14.85
N ALA A 174 -8.56 -21.36 -13.79
CA ALA A 174 -9.99 -21.04 -13.91
C ALA A 174 -10.30 -19.54 -14.02
N SER A 175 -9.32 -18.66 -13.74
CA SER A 175 -9.53 -17.21 -13.74
C SER A 175 -9.71 -16.56 -15.11
N GLY A 176 -9.93 -17.34 -16.19
CA GLY A 176 -10.29 -16.79 -17.49
C GLY A 176 -9.28 -15.75 -17.98
N ASP A 177 -8.02 -16.17 -18.14
CA ASP A 177 -6.93 -15.38 -18.75
C ASP A 177 -7.13 -15.17 -20.28
N SER A 178 -8.37 -15.02 -20.73
CA SER A 178 -8.67 -14.69 -22.14
C SER A 178 -8.38 -13.22 -22.46
N ASP A 179 -8.34 -12.34 -21.46
CA ASP A 179 -8.00 -10.92 -21.64
C ASP A 179 -6.49 -10.63 -21.53
N TYR A 180 -5.70 -11.63 -21.10
CA TYR A 180 -4.25 -11.54 -20.90
C TYR A 180 -3.46 -12.49 -21.79
N GLN A 181 -4.04 -12.93 -22.91
CA GLN A 181 -3.27 -13.60 -23.97
C GLN A 181 -2.19 -12.64 -24.46
N VAL A 182 -0.99 -12.84 -23.92
CA VAL A 182 0.26 -12.30 -24.45
C VAL A 182 0.34 -12.82 -25.88
N ARG A 183 -0.11 -12.00 -26.84
CA ARG A 183 0.43 -12.11 -28.20
C ARG A 183 1.94 -12.04 -28.01
N GLY A 184 2.59 -13.16 -28.33
CA GLY A 184 3.99 -13.40 -28.05
C GLY A 184 4.81 -12.15 -28.33
N ALA A 185 5.75 -11.86 -27.43
CA ALA A 185 6.74 -10.83 -27.61
C ALA A 185 7.61 -11.18 -28.83
N THR A 186 7.07 -10.91 -30.02
CA THR A 186 7.73 -10.88 -31.31
C THR A 186 7.32 -9.59 -31.97
N GLY A 187 8.24 -8.63 -31.99
CA GLY A 187 8.20 -7.49 -32.91
C GLY A 187 7.36 -6.29 -32.45
N ALA A 188 8.08 -5.20 -32.18
CA ALA A 188 7.75 -3.84 -32.56
C ALA A 188 6.25 -3.42 -32.61
N GLY A 189 5.85 -2.54 -31.69
CA GLY A 189 4.67 -1.69 -31.94
C GLY A 189 3.84 -1.39 -30.70
N GLY A 190 4.32 -0.51 -29.85
CA GLY A 190 3.52 0.10 -28.79
C GLY A 190 4.28 1.31 -28.29
N ARG A 191 3.71 2.50 -28.50
CA ARG A 191 4.32 3.83 -28.25
C ARG A 191 5.33 3.76 -27.09
N VAL A 192 6.60 3.74 -27.44
CA VAL A 192 7.70 3.67 -26.48
C VAL A 192 7.56 4.92 -25.61
N PHE A 193 7.34 4.74 -24.31
CA PHE A 193 7.42 5.84 -23.36
C PHE A 193 8.77 6.53 -23.58
N SER A 194 8.76 7.75 -24.11
CA SER A 194 10.00 8.50 -24.38
C SER A 194 10.72 8.96 -23.12
N ALA A 195 10.24 8.55 -21.94
CA ALA A 195 10.93 8.74 -20.67
C ALA A 195 11.81 7.51 -20.38
N PRO A 196 13.06 7.68 -19.92
CA PRO A 196 13.87 6.56 -19.45
C PRO A 196 13.10 5.76 -18.41
N ALA A 197 13.19 4.43 -18.46
CA ALA A 197 12.54 3.56 -17.49
C ALA A 197 13.00 3.95 -16.07
N PRO A 198 12.09 4.13 -15.11
CA PRO A 198 12.47 4.49 -13.76
C PRO A 198 13.36 3.43 -13.13
N PHE A 199 14.20 3.85 -12.19
CA PHE A 199 14.96 2.92 -11.39
C PHE A 199 13.99 2.05 -10.57
N ILE A 200 14.09 0.74 -10.76
CA ILE A 200 13.41 -0.26 -9.94
C ILE A 200 14.49 -0.96 -9.12
N PRO A 201 14.49 -0.85 -7.78
CA PRO A 201 15.50 -1.51 -6.99
C PRO A 201 15.34 -3.03 -7.06
N SER A 202 16.41 -3.79 -6.80
CA SER A 202 16.30 -5.25 -6.65
C SER A 202 15.41 -5.60 -5.46
N VAL A 203 14.77 -6.77 -5.52
CA VAL A 203 14.08 -7.33 -4.33
C VAL A 203 15.15 -7.45 -3.22
N PRO A 204 14.93 -6.89 -2.02
CA PRO A 204 15.85 -7.13 -0.91
C PRO A 204 15.91 -8.64 -0.68
N ALA A 205 17.09 -9.19 -0.46
CA ALA A 205 17.20 -10.56 0.02
C ALA A 205 16.45 -10.64 1.35
N THR A 206 15.22 -11.16 1.33
CA THR A 206 14.46 -11.41 2.55
C THR A 206 15.25 -12.44 3.34
N GLY A 207 15.97 -12.00 4.37
CA GLY A 207 16.51 -12.88 5.38
C GLY A 207 15.40 -13.82 5.84
N SER A 208 15.73 -15.10 5.93
CA SER A 208 14.86 -16.18 6.37
C SER A 208 14.36 -15.95 7.81
N THR A 209 13.33 -15.14 8.00
CA THR A 209 12.50 -15.21 9.19
C THR A 209 11.31 -16.08 8.83
N GLY A 210 11.37 -17.33 9.29
CA GLY A 210 10.41 -18.37 8.98
C GLY A 210 8.98 -17.95 9.29
N TYR A 211 8.16 -17.92 8.24
CA TYR A 211 6.77 -18.32 8.39
C TYR A 211 6.80 -19.83 8.68
N SER A 212 6.94 -20.17 9.97
CA SER A 212 6.66 -21.51 10.44
C SER A 212 5.16 -21.73 10.26
N SER A 213 4.83 -22.52 9.25
CA SER A 213 3.53 -23.12 9.06
C SER A 213 3.29 -24.11 10.20
N THR A 214 2.60 -23.66 11.25
CA THR A 214 1.79 -24.54 12.11
C THR A 214 0.76 -23.71 12.88
N PRO A 215 -0.55 -23.89 12.63
CA PRO A 215 -1.54 -23.52 13.63
C PRO A 215 -1.40 -24.52 14.79
N SER A 216 -0.84 -24.08 15.91
CA SER A 216 -0.99 -24.81 17.17
C SER A 216 -2.46 -24.75 17.58
N VAL A 217 -3.20 -25.80 17.27
CA VAL A 217 -4.40 -26.15 18.03
C VAL A 217 -3.91 -26.54 19.43
N GLY A 218 -4.11 -25.64 20.39
CA GLY A 218 -3.83 -25.93 21.79
C GLY A 218 -4.72 -27.09 22.25
N LEU A 219 -4.10 -28.23 22.55
CA LEU A 219 -4.68 -29.21 23.46
C LEU A 219 -4.68 -28.59 24.86
N PRO A 220 -5.78 -28.62 25.63
CA PRO A 220 -5.76 -28.19 27.01
C PRO A 220 -4.86 -29.10 27.83
N ALA A 221 -3.96 -28.50 28.62
CA ALA A 221 -3.06 -29.18 29.51
C ALA A 221 -3.84 -30.03 30.53
N THR A 222 -3.55 -31.32 30.56
CA THR A 222 -3.95 -32.24 31.62
C THR A 222 -3.29 -31.79 32.92
N ALA A 223 -4.09 -31.48 33.94
CA ALA A 223 -3.62 -31.12 35.27
C ALA A 223 -2.83 -32.29 35.92
N PRO A 224 -1.73 -32.03 36.64
CA PRO A 224 -1.06 -33.05 37.44
C PRO A 224 -1.86 -33.38 38.71
N PRO A 225 -1.78 -34.63 39.24
CA PRO A 225 -2.49 -35.01 40.46
C PRO A 225 -1.84 -34.35 41.70
N PRO A 226 -2.62 -34.01 42.75
CA PRO A 226 -2.09 -33.40 43.96
C PRO A 226 -1.32 -34.41 44.83
N THR A 227 -0.04 -34.12 45.07
CA THR A 227 0.79 -34.80 46.07
C THR A 227 0.38 -34.40 47.48
N ALA A 228 0.04 -35.42 48.28
CA ALA A 228 -0.31 -35.28 49.69
C ALA A 228 0.82 -34.64 50.50
N THR A 229 0.55 -33.52 51.16
CA THR A 229 1.39 -33.00 52.24
C THR A 229 0.63 -33.06 53.55
N ARG A 230 1.21 -33.84 54.46
CA ARG A 230 0.82 -34.13 55.84
C ARG A 230 0.94 -32.84 56.66
N GLY A 231 -0.14 -32.41 57.31
CA GLY A 231 -0.11 -31.30 58.26
C GLY A 231 -1.45 -31.15 58.97
N VAL A 232 -1.62 -31.86 60.08
CA VAL A 232 -2.77 -31.71 60.98
C VAL A 232 -2.29 -30.96 62.23
N PRO A 233 -2.90 -29.81 62.56
CA PRO A 233 -3.04 -29.39 63.94
C PRO A 233 -4.47 -29.64 64.44
N SER A 234 -4.51 -30.19 65.64
CA SER A 234 -5.58 -30.43 66.60
C SER A 234 -6.68 -29.35 66.71
N VAL A 235 -7.93 -29.81 66.84
CA VAL A 235 -9.05 -29.07 67.43
C VAL A 235 -9.73 -29.98 68.48
N PRO A 236 -10.15 -29.45 69.66
CA PRO A 236 -10.48 -30.26 70.82
C PRO A 236 -11.94 -30.75 70.84
N SER A 237 -12.13 -31.79 71.65
CA SER A 237 -13.35 -32.54 71.90
C SER A 237 -14.40 -31.74 72.68
N SER A 238 -15.65 -31.73 72.20
CA SER A 238 -16.82 -31.39 73.01
C SER A 238 -18.03 -32.25 72.64
N ARG A 239 -18.21 -33.27 73.48
CA ARG A 239 -19.39 -33.98 73.97
C ARG A 239 -20.82 -33.54 73.54
N MET A 240 -21.63 -34.59 73.34
CA MET A 240 -23.05 -34.79 73.72
C MET A 240 -24.16 -34.04 72.97
N GLY A 241 -25.15 -34.83 72.52
CA GLY A 241 -26.47 -34.33 72.12
C GLY A 241 -27.28 -35.33 71.27
N THR A 242 -27.89 -36.30 71.94
CA THR A 242 -28.97 -37.18 71.45
C THR A 242 -30.14 -36.41 70.82
N THR A 243 -30.80 -36.97 69.78
CA THR A 243 -32.24 -37.38 69.71
C THR A 243 -32.65 -37.66 68.22
N PRO A 244 -33.54 -38.64 67.91
CA PRO A 244 -33.87 -39.03 66.54
C PRO A 244 -35.31 -38.68 66.06
N ARG A 245 -35.56 -38.93 64.76
CA ARG A 245 -36.86 -39.02 64.02
C ARG A 245 -37.57 -37.68 63.77
N TYR A 246 -38.17 -37.41 62.63
CA TYR A 246 -38.92 -38.25 61.67
C TYR A 246 -38.42 -38.16 60.23
#